data_AF-A0A0C3Q9C7-F1
#
_entry.id   AF-A0A0C3Q9C7-F1
#
_cell.length_a   1.000
_cell.length_b   1.000
_cell.length_c   1.000
_cell.angle_alpha   90.00
_cell.angle_beta   90.00
_cell.angle_gamma   90.00
#
_symmetry.space_group_name_H-M   'P 1'
#
loop_
_entity.id
_entity.type
_entity.pdbx_description
1 polymer ?
#
loop_
_entity_poly.entity_id
_entity_poly.type
_entity_poly.pdbx_seq_one_letter_code
_entity_poly.pdbx_strand_id
1 'polypeptide(L)'
;MTGSTTICIDANEFPVSSVVVFRTQAEVARSFPIELQAGNNDLEIKGLPSAIQQDSLRIQGVGKGVTLLDHAISSTPTPFRVGSNEPVKVKELWATKKAAEAELKILTAQTDVLRGYSNSMTAEHVKPEAFMEYLAVFGQAGVQNIDAVKQKEKEIEEIDAQIKKELEASRTSSERNEQLRSTIISVVLNSETELKVAELRITYGVFCNVF
;
A
#
# COMPACT_ATOMS: atom_id res chain seq x y z
N MET A 1 -30.19 1.62 25.02
CA MET A 1 -29.58 1.50 23.68
C MET A 1 -29.31 2.92 23.18
N THR A 2 -28.20 3.51 23.57
CA THR A 2 -27.76 4.83 23.09
C THR A 2 -26.97 4.60 21.81
N GLY A 3 -27.51 5.04 20.67
CA GLY A 3 -26.80 4.97 19.39
C GLY A 3 -25.52 5.80 19.48
N SER A 4 -24.37 5.17 19.26
CA SER A 4 -23.12 5.92 19.03
C SER A 4 -23.31 6.72 17.75
N THR A 5 -23.31 8.04 17.87
CA THR A 5 -23.32 8.96 16.74
C THR A 5 -21.86 9.30 16.46
N THR A 6 -21.31 8.79 15.36
CA THR A 6 -19.94 9.09 14.96
C THR A 6 -19.90 10.39 14.16
N ILE A 7 -19.10 11.36 14.60
CA ILE A 7 -18.91 12.65 13.94
C ILE A 7 -17.71 12.52 12.98
N CYS A 8 -17.98 12.57 11.68
CA CYS A 8 -16.94 12.53 10.65
C CYS A 8 -16.50 13.96 10.27
N ILE A 9 -15.19 14.21 10.31
CA ILE A 9 -14.58 15.50 9.97
C ILE A 9 -13.60 15.27 8.81
N ASP A 10 -13.79 15.93 7.66
CA ASP A 10 -12.74 16.01 6.63
C ASP A 10 -11.87 17.23 6.90
N ALA A 11 -10.61 17.02 7.27
CA ALA A 11 -9.68 18.09 7.57
C ALA A 11 -9.44 19.04 6.38
N ASN A 12 -9.75 18.65 5.14
CA ASN A 12 -9.60 19.50 3.97
C ASN A 12 -10.65 20.62 3.87
N GLU A 13 -11.80 20.42 4.50
CA GLU A 13 -12.88 21.42 4.53
C GLU A 13 -12.56 22.57 5.50
N PHE A 14 -11.55 22.39 6.36
CA PHE A 14 -11.16 23.35 7.38
C PHE A 14 -9.74 23.89 7.14
N PRO A 15 -9.54 25.20 7.28
CA PRO A 15 -8.21 25.80 7.13
C PRO A 15 -7.27 25.34 8.25
N VAL A 16 -5.97 25.43 7.97
CA VAL A 16 -4.94 25.29 9.00
C VAL A 16 -4.98 26.53 9.89
N SER A 17 -5.11 26.33 11.21
CA SER A 17 -5.22 27.43 12.18
C SER A 17 -3.87 28.12 12.39
N SER A 18 -2.79 27.35 12.53
CA SER A 18 -1.42 27.89 12.58
C SER A 18 -0.37 26.86 12.21
N VAL A 19 0.80 27.35 11.81
CA VAL A 19 2.00 26.53 11.58
C VAL A 19 3.18 27.19 12.27
N VAL A 20 3.91 26.43 13.07
CA VAL A 20 5.17 26.84 13.71
C VAL A 20 6.29 26.00 13.14
N VAL A 21 7.22 26.62 12.42
CA VAL A 21 8.31 25.92 11.73
C VAL A 21 9.55 25.89 12.62
N PHE A 22 10.06 24.68 12.88
CA PHE A 22 11.33 24.42 13.53
C PHE A 22 12.35 23.92 12.50
N ARG A 23 13.61 23.76 12.93
CA ARG A 23 14.72 23.36 12.05
C ARG A 23 14.47 22.03 11.31
N THR A 24 13.80 21.07 11.96
CA THR A 24 13.65 19.69 11.45
C THR A 24 12.19 19.26 11.30
N GLN A 25 11.24 20.07 11.75
CA GLN A 25 9.83 19.75 11.76
C GLN A 25 8.98 21.02 11.72
N ALA A 26 7.75 20.90 11.25
CA ALA A 26 6.74 21.93 11.43
C ALA A 26 5.64 21.40 12.34
N GLU A 27 5.24 22.20 13.33
CA GLU A 27 4.08 21.93 14.15
C GLU A 27 2.86 22.62 13.54
N VAL A 28 1.82 21.84 13.27
CA VAL A 28 0.59 22.28 12.61
C VAL A 28 -0.55 22.17 13.61
N ALA A 29 -1.29 23.27 13.80
CA ALA A 29 -2.51 23.28 14.60
C ALA A 29 -3.73 23.43 13.70
N ARG A 30 -4.77 22.64 13.99
CA ARG A 30 -6.08 22.72 13.34
C ARG A 30 -7.18 22.70 14.39
N SER A 31 -8.26 23.39 14.05
CA SER A 31 -9.45 23.55 14.89
C SER A 31 -10.69 23.20 14.08
N PHE A 32 -11.57 22.40 14.67
CA PHE A 32 -12.80 21.93 14.03
C PHE A 32 -14.00 22.29 14.91
N PRO A 33 -14.96 23.08 14.43
CA PRO A 33 -16.21 23.28 15.13
C PRO A 33 -16.99 21.96 15.16
N ILE A 34 -17.47 21.58 16.34
CA ILE A 34 -18.21 20.33 16.56
C ILE A 34 -19.41 20.56 17.48
N GLU A 35 -20.44 19.74 17.30
CA GLU A 35 -21.58 19.65 18.22
C GLU A 35 -21.45 18.34 19.00
N LEU A 36 -21.55 18.42 20.33
CA LEU A 36 -21.40 17.28 21.23
C LEU A 36 -22.73 16.98 21.93
N GLN A 37 -23.11 15.70 21.98
CA GLN A 37 -24.18 15.22 22.83
C GLN A 37 -23.65 14.99 24.25
N ALA A 38 -24.54 14.99 25.25
CA ALA A 38 -24.17 14.59 26.59
C ALA A 38 -23.74 13.10 26.59
N GLY A 39 -22.63 12.79 27.28
CA GLY A 39 -22.00 11.48 27.26
C GLY A 39 -20.87 11.37 26.24
N ASN A 40 -20.63 10.15 25.76
CA ASN A 40 -19.52 9.85 24.85
C ASN A 40 -19.89 10.16 23.39
N ASN A 41 -18.96 10.78 22.68
CA ASN A 41 -19.05 11.12 21.28
C ASN A 41 -17.81 10.55 20.59
N ASP A 42 -18.03 9.75 19.54
CA ASP A 42 -16.95 9.20 18.73
C ASP A 42 -16.73 10.14 17.54
N LEU A 43 -15.48 10.52 17.29
CA LEU A 43 -15.10 11.41 16.20
C LEU A 43 -14.06 10.73 15.31
N GLU A 44 -14.13 10.99 14.01
CA GLU A 44 -13.20 10.49 13.02
C GLU A 44 -12.72 11.64 12.11
N ILE A 45 -11.44 11.98 12.21
CA ILE A 45 -10.82 13.05 11.41
C ILE A 45 -10.07 12.43 10.24
N LYS A 46 -10.47 12.75 9.01
CA LYS A 46 -9.92 12.24 7.74
C LYS A 46 -9.15 13.32 6.99
N GLY A 47 -8.42 12.94 5.95
CA GLY A 47 -7.74 13.87 5.04
C GLY A 47 -6.46 14.49 5.63
N LEU A 48 -5.93 13.91 6.70
CA LEU A 48 -4.73 14.38 7.38
C LEU A 48 -3.46 13.84 6.72
N PRO A 49 -2.34 14.61 6.73
CA PRO A 49 -1.09 14.19 6.11
C PRO A 49 -0.60 12.83 6.62
N SER A 50 -0.04 12.00 5.73
CA SER A 50 0.62 10.73 6.09
C SER A 50 1.95 10.93 6.82
N ALA A 51 2.53 12.13 6.74
CA ALA A 51 3.78 12.50 7.40
C ALA A 51 3.62 12.96 8.86
N ILE A 52 2.45 12.75 9.48
CA ILE A 52 2.23 13.06 10.89
C ILE A 52 3.13 12.19 11.76
N GLN A 53 3.89 12.82 12.64
CA GLN A 53 4.60 12.14 13.71
C GLN A 53 3.60 11.73 14.79
N GLN A 54 3.37 10.43 14.96
CA GLN A 54 2.33 9.92 15.88
C GLN A 54 2.52 10.42 17.32
N ASP A 55 3.76 10.40 17.83
CA ASP A 55 4.10 10.82 19.20
C ASP A 55 3.94 12.33 19.45
N SER A 56 3.78 13.12 18.39
CA SER A 56 3.60 14.57 18.48
C SER A 56 2.13 15.00 18.58
N LEU A 57 1.19 14.06 18.37
CA LEU A 57 -0.23 14.37 18.33
C LEU A 57 -0.71 14.81 19.71
N ARG A 58 -1.31 16.00 19.74
CA ARG A 58 -2.01 16.54 20.91
C ARG A 58 -3.43 16.88 20.51
N ILE A 59 -4.39 16.41 21.31
CA ILE A 59 -5.83 16.61 21.08
C ILE A 59 -6.43 17.32 22.28
N GLN A 60 -7.23 18.34 22.02
CA GLN A 60 -7.91 19.13 23.04
C GLN A 60 -9.36 19.35 22.64
N GLY A 61 -10.30 18.96 23.50
CA GLY A 61 -11.69 19.39 23.42
C GLY A 61 -11.85 20.75 24.10
N VAL A 62 -12.26 21.77 23.35
CA VAL A 62 -12.49 23.12 23.83
C VAL A 62 -14.01 23.28 24.05
N GLY A 63 -14.40 23.25 25.31
CA GLY A 63 -15.78 23.38 25.77
C GLY A 63 -15.86 23.11 27.27
N LYS A 64 -16.80 23.74 27.98
CA LYS A 64 -16.96 23.51 29.43
C LYS A 64 -17.51 22.09 29.65
N GLY A 65 -16.81 21.29 30.46
CA GLY A 65 -17.22 19.92 30.77
C GLY A 65 -16.91 18.90 29.66
N VAL A 66 -16.00 19.25 28.72
CA VAL A 66 -15.52 18.32 27.68
C VAL A 66 -14.23 17.65 28.14
N THR A 67 -14.16 16.32 28.05
CA THR A 67 -13.00 15.52 28.42
C THR A 67 -12.61 14.56 27.30
N LEU A 68 -11.30 14.43 27.04
CA LEU A 68 -10.77 13.44 26.12
C LEU A 68 -10.66 12.10 26.85
N LEU A 69 -11.33 11.07 26.33
CA LEU A 69 -11.27 9.73 26.90
C LEU A 69 -10.22 8.86 26.21
N ASP A 70 -10.21 8.85 24.88
CA ASP A 70 -9.32 8.00 24.10
C ASP A 70 -9.05 8.58 22.71
N HIS A 71 -7.98 8.13 22.08
CA HIS A 71 -7.67 8.43 20.68
C HIS A 71 -6.83 7.33 20.04
N ALA A 72 -6.99 7.16 18.74
CA ALA A 72 -6.19 6.26 17.92
C ALA A 72 -5.82 6.92 16.60
N ILE A 73 -4.61 6.65 16.12
CA ILE A 73 -4.17 7.04 14.79
C ILE A 73 -4.14 5.78 13.93
N SER A 74 -4.77 5.84 12.76
CA SER A 74 -4.67 4.81 11.74
C SER A 74 -4.30 5.44 10.40
N SER A 75 -3.72 4.65 9.51
CA SER A 75 -3.60 5.02 8.11
C SER A 75 -4.43 4.04 7.30
N THR A 76 -5.32 4.55 6.46
CA THR A 76 -5.92 3.69 5.44
C THR A 76 -4.89 3.49 4.35
N PRO A 77 -4.46 2.25 4.03
CA PRO A 77 -3.81 2.04 2.75
C PRO A 77 -4.88 2.36 1.72
N THR A 78 -4.81 3.50 1.03
CA THR A 78 -5.66 3.76 -0.13
C THR A 78 -5.44 2.58 -1.06
N PRO A 79 -6.42 1.67 -1.23
CA PRO A 79 -6.26 0.60 -2.20
C PRO A 79 -6.08 1.32 -3.53
N PHE A 80 -5.04 0.94 -4.27
CA PHE A 80 -4.84 1.37 -5.64
C PHE A 80 -6.15 1.12 -6.37
N ARG A 81 -6.97 2.16 -6.53
CA ARG A 81 -8.11 2.10 -7.44
C ARG A 81 -7.45 2.17 -8.80
N VAL A 82 -7.26 1.00 -9.42
CA VAL A 82 -6.94 0.91 -10.83
C VAL A 82 -8.11 1.59 -11.53
N GLY A 83 -7.96 2.90 -11.77
CA GLY A 83 -8.93 3.67 -12.54
C GLY A 83 -9.08 2.99 -13.90
N SER A 84 -10.29 3.06 -14.46
CA SER A 84 -10.64 2.51 -15.78
C SER A 84 -9.75 3.02 -16.94
N ASN A 85 -8.86 3.98 -16.68
CA ASN A 85 -7.83 4.50 -17.58
C ASN A 85 -6.42 4.02 -17.17
N GLU A 86 -6.21 2.71 -17.06
CA GLU A 86 -4.85 2.18 -17.00
C GLU A 86 -4.09 2.60 -18.29
N PRO A 87 -2.87 3.19 -18.16
CA PRO A 87 -2.12 3.69 -19.30
C PRO A 87 -1.94 2.59 -20.36
N VAL A 88 -2.09 2.94 -21.65
CA VAL A 88 -1.92 1.99 -22.77
C VAL A 88 -0.61 1.21 -22.64
N LYS A 89 0.46 1.90 -22.22
CA LYS A 89 1.78 1.32 -21.99
C LYS A 89 1.82 0.30 -20.84
N VAL A 90 1.03 0.49 -19.78
CA VAL A 90 0.93 -0.50 -18.69
C VAL A 90 0.19 -1.76 -19.18
N LYS A 91 -0.86 -1.60 -19.99
CA LYS A 91 -1.56 -2.74 -20.60
C LYS A 91 -0.65 -3.54 -21.54
N GLU A 92 0.16 -2.87 -22.34
CA GLU A 92 1.17 -3.51 -23.20
C GLU A 92 2.20 -4.28 -22.37
N LEU A 93 2.73 -3.68 -21.30
CA LEU A 93 3.67 -4.35 -20.39
C LEU A 93 3.05 -5.59 -19.72
N TRP A 94 1.78 -5.53 -19.30
CA TRP A 94 1.06 -6.70 -18.77
C TRP A 94 0.90 -7.81 -19.81
N ALA A 95 0.62 -7.47 -21.07
CA ALA A 95 0.53 -8.46 -22.14
C ALA A 95 1.89 -9.13 -22.37
N THR A 96 2.97 -8.36 -22.39
CA THR A 96 4.35 -8.87 -22.51
C THR A 96 4.73 -9.76 -21.33
N LYS A 97 4.41 -9.34 -20.09
CA LYS A 97 4.62 -10.15 -18.89
C LYS A 97 3.93 -11.50 -19.00
N LYS A 98 2.65 -11.49 -19.40
CA LYS A 98 1.87 -12.72 -19.55
C LYS A 98 2.45 -13.67 -20.60
N ALA A 99 3.01 -13.12 -21.68
CA ALA A 99 3.72 -13.93 -22.69
C ALA A 99 4.99 -14.55 -22.10
N ALA A 100 5.82 -13.77 -21.40
CA ALA A 100 7.03 -14.26 -20.74
C ALA A 100 6.74 -15.32 -19.68
N GLU A 101 5.68 -15.16 -18.88
CA GLU A 101 5.22 -16.16 -17.90
C GLU A 101 4.74 -17.46 -18.58
N ALA A 102 4.09 -17.36 -19.74
CA ALA A 102 3.66 -18.54 -20.50
C ALA A 102 4.88 -19.32 -21.02
N GLU A 103 5.90 -18.62 -21.52
CA GLU A 103 7.16 -19.24 -21.94
C GLU A 103 7.91 -19.88 -20.76
N LEU A 104 7.98 -19.22 -19.60
CA LEU A 104 8.56 -19.79 -18.38
C LEU A 104 7.87 -21.11 -17.98
N LYS A 105 6.53 -21.16 -18.09
CA LYS A 105 5.76 -22.38 -17.81
C LYS A 105 6.12 -23.51 -18.78
N ILE A 106 6.33 -23.20 -20.06
CA ILE A 106 6.76 -24.18 -21.06
C ILE A 106 8.16 -24.71 -20.73
N LEU A 107 9.11 -23.85 -20.41
CA LEU A 107 10.48 -24.24 -20.03
C LEU A 107 10.49 -25.11 -18.77
N THR A 108 9.66 -24.76 -17.78
CA THR A 108 9.48 -25.57 -16.57
C THR A 108 8.92 -26.95 -16.91
N ALA A 109 7.88 -27.01 -17.74
CA ALA A 109 7.28 -28.27 -18.18
C ALA A 109 8.26 -29.15 -18.98
N GLN A 110 9.15 -28.56 -19.79
CA GLN A 110 10.20 -29.29 -20.50
C GLN A 110 11.15 -30.01 -19.52
N THR A 111 11.49 -29.37 -18.41
CA THR A 111 12.29 -30.02 -17.35
C THR A 111 11.57 -31.22 -16.77
N ASP A 112 10.26 -31.10 -16.55
CA ASP A 112 9.45 -32.19 -15.99
C ASP A 112 9.30 -33.36 -16.96
N VAL A 113 9.15 -33.09 -18.25
CA VAL A 113 9.13 -34.13 -19.29
C VAL A 113 10.47 -34.86 -19.34
N LEU A 114 11.59 -34.13 -19.38
CA LEU A 114 12.92 -34.73 -19.38
C LEU A 114 13.13 -35.60 -18.14
N ARG A 115 12.77 -35.10 -16.96
CA ARG A 115 12.85 -35.84 -15.69
C ARG A 115 11.95 -37.08 -15.68
N GLY A 116 10.72 -36.95 -16.19
CA GLY A 116 9.77 -38.05 -16.31
C GLY A 116 10.31 -39.16 -17.21
N TYR A 117 10.94 -38.79 -18.33
CA TYR A 117 11.61 -39.76 -19.19
C TYR A 117 12.78 -40.45 -18.48
N SER A 118 13.64 -39.72 -17.76
CA SER A 118 14.71 -40.33 -16.94
C SER A 118 14.17 -41.40 -15.99
N ASN A 119 13.04 -41.12 -15.33
CA ASN A 119 12.43 -42.03 -14.36
C ASN A 119 11.83 -43.28 -15.01
N SER A 120 11.51 -43.23 -16.31
CA SER A 120 10.95 -44.36 -17.06
C SER A 120 12.00 -45.32 -17.62
N MET A 121 13.28 -44.92 -17.65
CA MET A 121 14.38 -45.76 -18.13
C MET A 121 14.80 -46.74 -17.03
N THR A 122 14.56 -48.04 -17.25
CA THR A 122 14.98 -49.12 -16.33
C THR A 122 16.12 -49.95 -16.93
N ALA A 123 16.97 -50.49 -16.07
CA ALA A 123 18.09 -51.35 -16.47
C ALA A 123 17.66 -52.64 -17.20
N GLU A 124 16.38 -53.02 -17.07
CA GLU A 124 15.80 -54.20 -17.74
C GLU A 124 15.52 -53.96 -19.23
N HIS A 125 15.39 -52.70 -19.66
CA HIS A 125 14.92 -52.35 -21.01
C HIS A 125 15.86 -51.41 -21.76
N VAL A 126 16.83 -50.80 -21.07
CA VAL A 126 17.76 -49.82 -21.65
C VAL A 126 19.19 -50.31 -21.52
N LYS A 127 19.90 -50.39 -22.65
CA LYS A 127 21.33 -50.73 -22.67
C LYS A 127 22.16 -49.58 -22.07
N PRO A 128 23.26 -49.88 -21.34
CA PRO A 128 24.10 -48.86 -20.72
C PRO A 128 24.58 -47.77 -21.69
N GLU A 129 24.90 -48.12 -22.94
CA GLU A 129 25.40 -47.17 -23.95
C GLU A 129 24.32 -46.14 -24.33
N ALA A 130 23.08 -46.60 -24.56
CA ALA A 130 21.95 -45.72 -24.87
C ALA A 130 21.58 -44.81 -23.69
N PHE A 131 21.76 -45.29 -22.46
CA PHE A 131 21.56 -44.47 -21.27
C PHE A 131 22.63 -43.37 -21.14
N MET A 132 23.89 -43.68 -21.45
CA MET A 132 24.97 -42.68 -21.44
C MET A 132 24.78 -41.61 -22.52
N GLU A 133 24.32 -41.98 -23.72
CA GLU A 133 23.93 -41.03 -24.76
C GLU A 133 22.79 -40.13 -24.31
N TYR A 134 21.76 -40.71 -23.66
CA TYR A 134 20.67 -39.94 -23.08
C TYR A 134 21.16 -38.94 -22.02
N LEU A 135 22.04 -39.35 -21.10
CA LEU A 135 22.58 -38.47 -20.06
C LEU A 135 23.34 -37.28 -20.65
N ALA A 136 24.06 -37.46 -21.76
CA ALA A 136 24.74 -36.36 -22.45
C ALA A 136 23.73 -35.34 -23.01
N VAL A 137 22.67 -35.82 -23.67
CA VAL A 137 21.59 -34.97 -24.19
C VAL A 137 20.81 -34.29 -23.06
N PHE A 138 20.49 -35.02 -22.00
CA PHE A 138 19.80 -34.51 -20.81
C PHE A 138 20.60 -33.41 -20.12
N GLY A 139 21.92 -33.61 -19.94
CA GLY A 139 22.81 -32.61 -19.34
C GLY A 139 22.88 -31.34 -20.18
N GLN A 140 23.05 -31.47 -21.50
CA GLN A 140 23.10 -30.33 -22.41
C GLN A 140 21.77 -29.57 -22.46
N ALA A 141 20.66 -30.28 -22.63
CA ALA A 141 19.32 -29.69 -22.64
C ALA A 141 18.97 -29.04 -21.29
N GLY A 142 19.40 -29.65 -20.17
CA GLY A 142 19.21 -29.12 -18.83
C GLY A 142 19.91 -27.78 -18.61
N VAL A 143 21.18 -27.66 -19.04
CA VAL A 143 21.93 -26.39 -18.95
C VAL A 143 21.24 -25.30 -19.78
N GLN A 144 20.90 -25.60 -21.03
CA GLN A 144 20.19 -24.65 -21.91
C GLN A 144 18.85 -24.20 -21.32
N ASN A 145 18.10 -25.13 -20.71
CA ASN A 145 16.81 -24.82 -20.13
C ASN A 145 16.94 -23.97 -18.86
N ILE A 146 17.93 -24.26 -17.99
CA ILE A 146 18.21 -23.45 -16.79
C ILE A 146 18.57 -22.02 -17.18
N ASP A 147 19.42 -21.83 -18.19
CA ASP A 147 19.81 -20.50 -18.65
C ASP A 147 18.62 -19.74 -19.26
N ALA A 148 17.76 -20.43 -20.02
CA ALA A 148 16.54 -19.86 -20.57
C ALA A 148 15.54 -19.46 -19.47
N VAL A 149 15.36 -20.28 -18.43
CA VAL A 149 14.50 -19.97 -17.27
C VAL A 149 15.00 -18.72 -16.56
N LYS A 150 16.30 -18.67 -16.20
CA LYS A 150 16.89 -17.50 -15.54
C LYS A 150 16.72 -16.22 -16.36
N GLN A 151 16.88 -16.30 -17.68
CA GLN A 151 16.70 -15.17 -18.56
C GLN A 151 15.25 -14.67 -18.55
N LYS A 152 14.27 -15.59 -18.54
CA LYS A 152 12.85 -15.25 -18.47
C LYS A 152 12.43 -14.68 -17.13
N GLU A 153 12.95 -15.22 -16.02
CA GLU A 153 12.72 -14.67 -14.68
C GLU A 153 13.21 -13.23 -14.59
N LYS A 154 14.43 -12.96 -15.08
CA LYS A 154 14.98 -11.61 -15.14
C LYS A 154 14.14 -10.66 -16.00
N GLU A 155 13.66 -11.12 -17.16
CA GLU A 155 12.78 -10.34 -18.03
C GLU A 155 11.47 -9.97 -17.31
N ILE A 156 10.87 -10.92 -16.57
CA ILE A 156 9.65 -10.68 -15.79
C ILE A 156 9.90 -9.64 -14.69
N GLU A 157 11.02 -9.75 -13.95
CA GLU A 157 11.40 -8.78 -12.92
C GLU A 157 11.60 -7.36 -13.50
N GLU A 158 12.25 -7.26 -14.66
CA GLU A 158 12.44 -5.99 -15.36
C GLU A 158 11.10 -5.38 -15.82
N ILE A 159 10.18 -6.20 -16.34
CA ILE A 159 8.84 -5.76 -16.73
C ILE A 159 8.04 -5.29 -15.51
N ASP A 160 8.13 -6.00 -14.37
CA ASP A 160 7.46 -5.59 -13.13
C ASP A 160 7.97 -4.25 -12.60
N ALA A 161 9.29 -4.03 -12.66
CA ALA A 161 9.87 -2.74 -12.32
C ALA A 161 9.36 -1.61 -13.24
N GLN A 162 9.23 -1.89 -14.55
CA GLN A 162 8.70 -0.93 -15.53
C GLN A 162 7.21 -0.63 -15.30
N ILE A 163 6.39 -1.64 -15.03
CA ILE A 163 4.97 -1.48 -14.69
C ILE A 163 4.82 -0.58 -13.48
N LYS A 164 5.57 -0.87 -12.40
CA LYS A 164 5.54 -0.07 -11.18
C LYS A 164 5.92 1.40 -11.45
N LYS A 165 6.99 1.62 -12.21
CA LYS A 165 7.46 2.96 -12.57
C LYS A 165 6.43 3.72 -13.42
N GLU A 166 5.83 3.07 -14.41
CA GLU A 166 4.84 3.69 -15.30
C GLU A 166 3.54 4.01 -14.56
N LEU A 167 3.12 3.14 -13.64
CA LEU A 167 2.00 3.38 -12.73
C LEU A 167 2.28 4.56 -11.80
N GLU A 168 3.49 4.69 -11.27
CA GLU A 168 3.92 5.85 -10.47
C GLU A 168 3.95 7.14 -11.30
N ALA A 169 4.44 7.10 -12.53
CA ALA A 169 4.52 8.25 -13.42
C ALA A 169 3.15 8.72 -13.91
N SER A 170 2.20 7.80 -14.09
CA SER A 170 0.85 8.08 -14.58
C SER A 170 -0.11 8.55 -13.50
N ARG A 171 0.32 8.61 -12.23
CA ARG A 171 -0.54 9.09 -11.13
C ARG A 171 -0.87 10.56 -11.31
N THR A 172 -2.15 10.88 -11.24
CA THR A 172 -2.62 12.27 -11.20
C THR A 172 -2.13 12.96 -9.93
N SER A 173 -2.08 14.30 -9.94
CA SER A 173 -1.80 15.10 -8.74
C SER A 173 -2.83 14.85 -7.63
N SER A 174 -4.09 14.57 -8.00
CA SER A 174 -5.16 14.22 -7.06
C SER A 174 -4.89 12.92 -6.32
N GLU A 175 -4.56 11.83 -7.05
CA GLU A 175 -4.28 10.52 -6.44
C GLU A 175 -3.00 10.54 -5.59
N ARG A 176 -1.98 11.30 -6.02
CA ARG A 176 -0.80 11.55 -5.18
C ARG A 176 -1.15 12.29 -3.89
N ASN A 177 -2.02 13.30 -3.97
CA ASN A 177 -2.46 14.07 -2.80
C ASN A 177 -3.32 13.25 -1.83
N GLU A 178 -4.20 12.37 -2.32
CA GLU A 178 -5.00 11.46 -1.49
C GLU A 178 -4.12 10.49 -0.71
N GLN A 179 -3.10 9.92 -1.34
CA GLN A 179 -2.15 9.02 -0.67
C GLN A 179 -1.26 9.74 0.35
N LEU A 180 -0.95 11.02 0.10
CA LEU A 180 -0.31 11.88 1.09
C LEU A 180 -1.24 12.30 2.23
N ARG A 181 -2.54 11.98 2.15
CA ARG A 181 -3.59 12.37 3.12
C ARG A 181 -4.36 11.15 3.66
N SER A 182 -3.66 10.04 3.82
CA SER A 182 -4.24 8.75 4.20
C SER A 182 -4.48 8.56 5.70
N THR A 183 -4.07 9.52 6.53
CA THR A 183 -4.14 9.42 7.99
C THR A 183 -5.55 9.73 8.49
N ILE A 184 -6.01 8.88 9.41
CA ILE A 184 -7.27 9.02 10.12
C ILE A 184 -6.97 9.07 11.62
N ILE A 185 -7.56 10.03 12.32
CA ILE A 185 -7.50 10.12 13.78
C ILE A 185 -8.90 9.85 14.33
N SER A 186 -9.04 8.79 15.12
CA SER A 186 -10.24 8.50 15.89
C SER A 186 -10.10 9.10 17.28
N VAL A 187 -11.14 9.76 17.78
CA VAL A 187 -11.15 10.45 19.08
C VAL A 187 -12.44 10.14 19.80
N VAL A 188 -12.37 9.84 21.10
CA VAL A 188 -13.54 9.71 21.95
C VAL A 188 -13.57 10.86 22.94
N LEU A 189 -14.57 11.73 22.82
CA LEU A 189 -14.81 12.83 23.75
C LEU A 189 -16.02 12.54 24.62
N ASN A 190 -15.94 12.84 25.91
CA ASN A 190 -17.10 12.88 26.80
C ASN A 190 -17.49 14.33 27.09
N SER A 191 -18.80 14.62 27.05
CA SER A 191 -19.36 15.92 27.43
C SER A 191 -20.37 15.74 28.56
N GLU A 192 -20.26 16.55 29.62
CA GLU A 192 -21.22 16.53 30.74
C GLU A 192 -22.64 16.92 30.30
N THR A 193 -22.75 17.86 29.35
CA THR A 193 -24.01 18.36 28.80
C THR A 193 -23.96 18.38 27.28
N GLU A 194 -25.13 18.54 26.65
CA GLU A 194 -25.19 18.82 25.21
C GLU A 194 -24.58 20.20 24.92
N LEU A 195 -23.67 20.26 23.95
CA LEU A 195 -22.97 21.47 23.52
C LEU A 195 -23.11 21.64 22.01
N LYS A 196 -23.86 22.67 21.59
CA LYS A 196 -24.03 23.02 20.18
C LYS A 196 -22.87 23.82 19.59
N VAL A 197 -21.98 24.33 20.44
CA VAL A 197 -20.81 25.11 20.04
C VAL A 197 -19.63 24.65 20.88
N ALA A 198 -18.96 23.61 20.41
CA ALA A 198 -17.69 23.13 20.93
C ALA A 198 -16.65 23.16 19.81
N GLU A 199 -15.37 23.05 20.17
CA GLU A 199 -14.28 23.03 19.20
C GLU A 199 -13.30 21.90 19.55
N LEU A 200 -12.92 21.11 18.55
CA LEU A 200 -11.85 20.13 18.66
C LEU A 200 -10.57 20.74 18.09
N ARG A 201 -9.53 20.82 18.90
CA ARG A 201 -8.21 21.27 18.47
C ARG A 201 -7.24 20.11 18.42
N ILE A 202 -6.59 19.92 17.28
CA ILE A 202 -5.47 18.99 17.13
C ILE A 202 -4.19 19.78 16.83
N THR A 203 -3.07 19.28 17.35
CA THR A 203 -1.74 19.77 17.04
C THR A 203 -0.85 18.59 16.74
N TYR A 204 -0.10 18.64 15.65
CA TYR A 204 0.78 17.56 15.23
C TYR A 204 2.03 18.08 14.53
N GLY A 205 3.14 17.38 14.69
CA GLY A 205 4.39 17.58 13.98
C GLY A 205 4.39 16.86 12.64
N VAL A 206 4.98 17.50 11.62
CA VAL A 206 5.33 16.90 10.33
C VAL A 206 6.82 17.10 10.09
N PHE A 207 7.51 16.07 9.61
CA PHE A 207 8.92 16.17 9.26
C PHE A 207 9.11 17.14 8.09
N CYS A 208 10.04 18.08 8.24
CA CYS A 208 10.56 18.84 7.12
C CYS A 208 11.80 18.09 6.61
N ASN A 209 11.67 17.38 5.48
CA ASN A 209 12.84 16.92 4.76
C ASN A 209 13.54 18.17 4.20
N VAL A 210 14.58 18.62 4.89
CA VAL A 210 15.49 19.65 4.37
C VAL A 210 16.31 18.98 3.27
N PHE A 211 16.15 19.46 2.04
CA PHE A 211 16.90 19.05 0.86
C PHE A 211 18.41 19.25 1.03
#